data_AF-A0A834TMS3-F1
#
_entry.id   AF-A0A834TMS3-F1
#
_cell.length_a   1.000
_cell.length_b   1.000
_cell.length_c   1.000
_cell.angle_alpha   90.00
_cell.angle_beta   90.00
_cell.angle_gamma   90.00
#
_symmetry.space_group_name_H-M   'P 1'
#
loop_
_entity.id
_entity.type
_entity.pdbx_description
1 polymer ?
#
loop_
_entity_poly.entity_id
_entity_poly.type
_entity_poly.pdbx_seq_one_letter_code
_entity_poly.pdbx_strand_id
1 'polypeptide(L)'
;MIDDRRGDDFSIHHGSRFVVSCDGAFNSDRKRAGSYSDCLVLVEDVNNNKCSGDWKSAMIVKDIVAKLSSLPNVSVHQVGRRFFVAADWLAKATLKRMCPLDWVCNPPSSLASFLDADLVFWKKGIG
;
A
#
# COMPACT_ATOMS: atom_id res chain seq x y z
N MET A 1 -14.86 -17.14 19.96
CA MET A 1 -15.17 -15.98 19.10
C MET A 1 -13.86 -15.21 18.96
N ILE A 2 -13.04 -15.61 18.00
CA ILE A 2 -11.73 -15.03 17.72
C ILE A 2 -11.86 -14.44 16.32
N ASP A 3 -11.76 -13.12 16.24
CA ASP A 3 -11.83 -12.35 15.00
C ASP A 3 -10.48 -12.50 14.27
N ASP A 4 -10.48 -13.32 13.22
CA ASP A 4 -9.32 -13.62 12.39
C ASP A 4 -9.18 -12.53 11.31
N ARG A 5 -8.60 -11.37 11.69
CA ARG A 5 -8.21 -10.34 10.72
C ARG A 5 -6.98 -10.81 9.96
N ARG A 6 -7.19 -11.62 8.91
CA ARG A 6 -6.21 -11.86 7.87
C ARG A 6 -5.87 -10.52 7.21
N GLY A 7 -4.65 -10.03 7.45
CA GLY A 7 -4.01 -9.09 6.55
C GLY A 7 -3.74 -9.82 5.25
N ASP A 8 -4.58 -9.58 4.24
CA ASP A 8 -4.34 -10.10 2.89
C ASP A 8 -3.14 -9.35 2.28
N ASP A 9 -1.94 -9.91 2.46
CA ASP A 9 -0.73 -9.46 1.78
C ASP A 9 -0.81 -9.82 0.28
N PHE A 10 -1.23 -8.86 -0.53
CA PHE A 10 -1.22 -8.98 -1.99
C PHE A 10 0.20 -8.73 -2.54
N SER A 11 0.97 -9.80 -2.75
CA SER A 11 2.23 -9.72 -3.52
C SER A 11 1.96 -9.82 -5.02
N ILE A 12 2.06 -8.69 -5.74
CA ILE A 12 1.87 -8.62 -7.21
C ILE A 12 3.19 -9.00 -7.91
N HIS A 13 3.14 -10.00 -8.79
CA HIS A 13 4.27 -10.62 -9.48
C HIS A 13 4.93 -9.78 -10.60
N HIS A 14 4.67 -8.46 -10.69
CA HIS A 14 5.22 -7.58 -11.72
C HIS A 14 5.67 -6.22 -11.16
N GLY A 15 6.69 -6.20 -10.30
CA GLY A 15 7.54 -5.02 -10.01
C GLY A 15 6.87 -3.73 -9.48
N SER A 16 5.54 -3.70 -9.37
CA SER A 16 4.71 -2.56 -9.00
C SER A 16 4.19 -2.81 -7.61
N ARG A 17 4.46 -1.91 -6.67
CA ARG A 17 4.05 -2.07 -5.27
C ARG A 17 2.85 -1.20 -4.99
N PHE A 18 1.82 -1.83 -4.46
CA PHE A 18 0.61 -1.16 -4.04
C PHE A 18 0.53 -1.24 -2.53
N VAL A 19 0.45 -0.09 -1.86
CA VAL A 19 0.21 -0.03 -0.41
C VAL A 19 -1.05 0.78 -0.19
N VAL A 20 -2.06 0.11 0.35
CA VAL A 20 -3.24 0.81 0.88
C VAL A 20 -2.88 1.25 2.29
N SER A 21 -2.52 2.53 2.45
CA SER A 21 -2.47 3.13 3.78
C SER A 21 -3.86 3.67 4.10
N CYS A 22 -4.57 3.02 5.00
CA CYS A 22 -5.72 3.64 5.64
C CYS A 22 -5.19 4.49 6.80
N ASP A 23 -4.90 5.77 6.57
CA ASP A 23 -4.53 6.66 7.67
C ASP A 23 -5.69 6.77 8.66
N GLY A 24 -5.50 6.11 9.81
CA GLY A 24 -6.36 6.16 10.99
C GLY A 24 -5.97 7.27 11.98
N ALA A 25 -5.15 8.24 11.59
CA ALA A 25 -4.74 9.36 12.43
C ALA A 25 -4.46 10.60 11.56
N PHE A 26 -4.75 11.85 11.90
CA PHE A 26 -5.58 12.47 12.94
C PHE A 26 -5.64 13.97 12.53
N ASN A 27 -6.59 14.37 11.70
CA ASN A 27 -6.92 15.78 11.54
C ASN A 27 -8.45 15.91 11.50
N SER A 28 -9.02 16.53 12.53
CA SER A 28 -10.44 16.45 12.86
C SER A 28 -11.39 16.97 11.78
N ASP A 29 -10.91 17.75 10.80
CA ASP A 29 -11.80 18.48 9.90
C ASP A 29 -11.86 17.99 8.44
N ARG A 30 -11.03 17.02 8.01
CA ARG A 30 -11.15 16.42 6.66
C ARG A 30 -10.50 15.02 6.61
N LYS A 31 -11.27 14.00 6.97
CA LYS A 31 -10.90 12.58 6.80
C LYS A 31 -10.93 12.19 5.32
N ARG A 32 -9.88 12.50 4.55
CA ARG A 32 -9.67 11.88 3.24
C ARG A 32 -8.67 10.74 3.42
N ALA A 33 -9.16 9.51 3.35
CA ALA A 33 -8.27 8.36 3.21
C ALA A 33 -7.67 8.42 1.80
N GLY A 34 -6.33 8.51 1.73
CA GLY A 34 -5.58 8.48 0.47
C GLY A 34 -4.93 7.11 0.28
N SER A 35 -5.03 6.54 -0.91
CA SER A 35 -4.26 5.35 -1.29
C SER A 35 -3.04 5.77 -2.11
N TYR A 36 -1.94 5.01 -2.05
CA TYR A 36 -0.66 5.44 -2.60
C TYR A 36 0.04 4.33 -3.39
N SER A 37 0.67 4.69 -4.51
CA SER A 37 1.38 3.74 -5.38
C SER A 37 2.60 4.41 -6.04
N ASP A 38 3.67 3.64 -6.26
CA ASP A 38 4.82 4.09 -7.07
C ASP A 38 4.63 3.86 -8.58
N CYS A 39 3.55 3.16 -8.96
CA CYS A 39 3.25 2.81 -10.34
C CYS A 39 2.22 3.77 -10.95
N LEU A 40 2.68 4.67 -11.84
CA LEU A 40 1.83 5.66 -12.51
C LEU A 40 0.68 5.00 -13.29
N VAL A 41 0.99 3.95 -14.06
CA VAL A 41 0.00 3.23 -14.88
C VAL A 41 -1.14 2.71 -14.01
N LEU A 42 -0.81 2.13 -12.84
CA LEU A 42 -1.81 1.64 -11.90
C LEU A 42 -2.67 2.79 -11.33
N VAL A 43 -2.05 3.91 -10.96
CA VAL A 43 -2.77 5.08 -10.44
C VAL A 43 -3.75 5.63 -11.49
N GLU A 44 -3.32 5.74 -12.74
CA GLU A 44 -4.15 6.19 -13.84
C GLU A 44 -5.29 5.22 -14.13
N ASP A 45 -5.01 3.91 -14.18
CA ASP A 45 -6.00 2.87 -14.43
C ASP A 45 -7.07 2.85 -13.32
N VAL A 46 -6.67 2.90 -12.05
CA VAL A 46 -7.60 2.91 -10.91
C VAL A 46 -8.45 4.18 -10.88
N ASN A 47 -7.83 5.37 -11.02
CA ASN A 47 -8.56 6.64 -10.95
C ASN A 47 -9.51 6.86 -12.14
N ASN A 48 -9.17 6.32 -13.32
CA ASN A 48 -10.02 6.42 -14.51
C ASN A 48 -10.96 5.23 -14.70
N ASN A 49 -10.92 4.22 -13.82
CA ASN A 49 -11.61 2.95 -13.98
C ASN A 49 -11.35 2.31 -15.37
N LYS A 50 -10.07 2.30 -15.78
CA LYS A 50 -9.59 1.74 -17.04
C LYS A 50 -8.63 0.59 -16.75
N CYS A 51 -8.44 -0.28 -17.72
CA CYS A 51 -7.41 -1.31 -17.67
C CYS A 51 -6.61 -1.22 -18.97
N SER A 52 -5.46 -0.56 -18.91
CA SER A 52 -4.56 -0.40 -20.07
C SER A 52 -3.58 -1.57 -20.22
N GLY A 53 -3.47 -2.42 -19.19
CA GLY A 53 -2.55 -3.57 -19.13
C GLY A 53 -3.11 -4.92 -19.59
N ASP A 54 -2.33 -5.96 -19.33
CA ASP A 54 -2.69 -7.36 -19.56
C ASP A 54 -3.92 -7.81 -18.75
N TRP A 55 -4.52 -8.95 -19.11
CA TRP A 55 -5.72 -9.43 -18.42
C TRP A 55 -5.50 -9.67 -16.91
N LYS A 56 -4.26 -9.96 -16.49
CA LYS A 56 -3.92 -10.17 -15.07
C LYS A 56 -3.93 -8.85 -14.29
N SER A 57 -3.26 -7.83 -14.80
CA SER A 57 -3.28 -6.49 -14.20
C SER A 57 -4.69 -5.90 -14.20
N ALA A 58 -5.48 -6.16 -15.24
CA ALA A 58 -6.89 -5.76 -15.30
C ALA A 58 -7.72 -6.34 -14.14
N MET A 59 -7.50 -7.61 -13.75
CA MET A 59 -8.19 -8.20 -12.60
C MET A 59 -7.80 -7.50 -11.30
N ILE A 60 -6.51 -7.21 -11.11
CA ILE A 60 -6.02 -6.51 -9.92
C ILE A 60 -6.61 -5.10 -9.85
N VAL A 61 -6.63 -4.36 -10.96
CA VAL A 61 -7.24 -3.02 -11.01
C VAL A 61 -8.71 -3.08 -10.64
N LYS A 62 -9.47 -4.04 -11.20
CA LYS A 62 -10.89 -4.22 -10.86
C LYS A 62 -11.10 -4.52 -9.39
N ASP A 63 -10.28 -5.39 -8.80
CA ASP A 63 -10.36 -5.71 -7.37
C ASP A 63 -10.05 -4.48 -6.50
N ILE A 64 -9.04 -3.68 -6.88
CA ILE A 64 -8.72 -2.43 -6.20
C ILE A 64 -9.89 -1.44 -6.31
N VAL A 65 -10.40 -1.20 -7.53
CA VAL A 65 -11.53 -0.30 -7.76
C VAL A 65 -12.77 -0.75 -6.99
N ALA A 66 -13.08 -2.05 -6.98
CA ALA A 66 -14.19 -2.61 -6.22
C ALA A 66 -14.02 -2.35 -4.71
N LYS A 67 -12.83 -2.58 -4.15
CA LYS A 67 -12.53 -2.28 -2.74
C LYS A 67 -12.64 -0.79 -2.45
N LEU A 68 -12.06 0.06 -3.29
CA LEU A 68 -12.09 1.51 -3.13
C LEU A 68 -13.50 2.11 -3.29
N SER A 69 -14.35 1.51 -4.11
CA SER A 69 -15.74 1.97 -4.31
C SER A 69 -16.59 1.90 -3.05
N SER A 70 -16.20 1.05 -2.09
CA SER A 70 -16.85 0.96 -0.79
C SER A 70 -16.45 2.09 0.18
N LEU A 71 -15.39 2.85 -0.14
CA LEU A 71 -14.85 3.89 0.72
C LEU A 71 -15.21 5.29 0.17
N PRO A 72 -15.86 6.15 0.98
CA PRO A 72 -16.21 7.49 0.52
C PRO A 72 -14.96 8.37 0.35
N ASN A 73 -14.87 9.06 -0.78
CA ASN A 73 -13.83 10.07 -1.08
C ASN A 73 -12.39 9.55 -1.08
N VAL A 74 -12.16 8.30 -1.51
CA VAL A 74 -10.79 7.78 -1.67
C VAL A 74 -10.27 8.05 -3.08
N SER A 75 -9.07 8.60 -3.15
CA SER A 75 -8.29 8.75 -4.37
C SER A 75 -6.95 8.03 -4.24
N VAL A 76 -6.45 7.52 -5.36
CA VAL A 76 -5.10 6.96 -5.41
C VAL A 76 -4.14 8.02 -5.91
N HIS A 77 -3.02 8.19 -5.22
CA HIS A 77 -1.98 9.16 -5.55
C HIS A 77 -0.69 8.46 -5.93
N GLN A 78 0.02 9.01 -6.91
CA GLN A 78 1.37 8.58 -7.21
C GLN A 78 2.34 9.19 -6.20
N VAL A 79 3.24 8.38 -5.68
CA VAL A 79 4.33 8.79 -4.81
C VAL A 79 5.64 8.15 -5.27
N GLY A 80 6.76 8.84 -5.07
CA GLY A 80 8.05 8.31 -5.48
C GLY A 80 8.41 7.02 -4.75
N ARG A 81 9.14 6.11 -5.42
CA ARG A 81 9.59 4.83 -4.83
C ARG A 81 10.35 4.99 -3.50
N ARG A 82 10.99 6.15 -3.27
CA ARG A 82 11.68 6.48 -2.02
C ARG A 82 10.79 6.53 -0.78
N PHE A 83 9.47 6.58 -0.93
CA PHE A 83 8.49 6.58 0.16
C PHE A 83 8.00 5.18 0.54
N PHE A 84 8.49 4.14 -0.13
CA PHE A 84 8.09 2.75 0.06
C PHE A 84 9.29 1.89 0.48
N VAL A 85 10.19 2.41 1.31
CA VAL A 85 11.40 1.66 1.68
C VAL A 85 11.01 0.44 2.52
N ALA A 86 10.07 0.59 3.45
CA ALA A 86 9.58 -0.54 4.24
C ALA A 86 8.86 -1.58 3.37
N ALA A 87 8.00 -1.14 2.45
CA ALA A 87 7.31 -2.05 1.52
C ALA A 87 8.28 -2.72 0.52
N ASP A 88 9.35 -2.03 0.10
CA ASP A 88 10.42 -2.61 -0.72
C ASP A 88 11.18 -3.70 0.01
N TRP A 89 11.56 -3.40 1.24
CA TRP A 89 12.21 -4.35 2.11
C TRP A 89 11.32 -5.58 2.34
N LEU A 90 10.04 -5.36 2.67
CA LEU A 90 9.09 -6.44 2.95
C LEU A 90 8.90 -7.34 1.73
N ALA A 91 8.69 -6.76 0.55
CA ALA A 91 8.58 -7.53 -0.69
C ALA A 91 9.83 -8.38 -0.96
N LYS A 92 11.03 -7.82 -0.74
CA LYS A 92 12.30 -8.54 -0.89
C LYS A 92 12.48 -9.64 0.15
N ALA A 93 12.10 -9.39 1.41
CA ALA A 93 12.17 -10.36 2.48
C ALA A 93 11.20 -11.53 2.26
N THR A 94 9.96 -11.24 1.83
CA THR A 94 8.95 -12.24 1.48
C THR A 94 9.40 -13.12 0.32
N LEU A 95 9.98 -12.52 -0.74
CA LEU A 95 10.52 -13.27 -1.87
C LEU A 95 11.61 -14.27 -1.44
N LYS A 96 12.41 -13.90 -0.44
CA LYS A 96 13.46 -14.74 0.15
C LYS A 96 12.96 -15.67 1.26
N ARG A 97 11.67 -15.63 1.60
CA ARG A 97 11.07 -16.34 2.74
C ARG A 97 11.78 -16.02 4.07
N MET A 98 12.21 -14.78 4.23
CA MET A 98 12.94 -14.29 5.40
C MET A 98 12.06 -13.52 6.39
N CYS A 99 10.76 -13.36 6.11
CA CYS A 99 9.83 -12.72 7.04
C CYS A 99 9.49 -13.70 8.18
N PRO A 100 9.79 -13.36 9.45
CA PRO A 100 9.31 -14.13 10.60
C PRO A 100 7.78 -14.23 10.59
N LEU A 101 7.20 -15.32 11.09
CA LEU A 101 5.74 -15.50 11.08
C LEU A 101 5.01 -14.38 11.85
N ASP A 102 5.66 -13.84 12.86
CA ASP A 102 5.17 -12.81 13.77
C ASP A 102 5.66 -11.39 13.40
N TRP A 103 6.19 -11.17 12.20
CA TRP A 103 6.79 -9.89 11.79
C TRP A 103 5.87 -8.68 11.94
N VAL A 104 4.55 -8.87 11.86
CA VAL A 104 3.55 -7.82 12.03
C VAL A 104 3.52 -7.31 13.47
N CYS A 105 3.66 -8.22 14.45
CA CYS A 105 3.67 -7.89 15.87
C CYS A 105 5.09 -7.57 16.37
N ASN A 106 6.09 -8.26 15.82
CA ASN A 106 7.49 -8.17 16.19
C ASN A 106 8.35 -7.93 14.93
N PRO A 107 8.33 -6.71 14.36
CA PRO A 107 9.07 -6.44 13.13
C PRO A 107 10.59 -6.56 13.39
N PRO A 108 11.35 -7.14 12.44
CA PRO A 108 12.81 -7.09 12.49
C PRO A 108 13.29 -5.65 12.65
N SER A 109 14.38 -5.43 13.40
CA SER A 109 14.88 -4.09 13.69
C SER A 109 15.17 -3.26 12.43
N SER A 110 15.60 -3.90 11.34
CA SER A 110 15.75 -3.27 10.03
C SER A 110 14.42 -2.79 9.45
N LEU A 111 13.34 -3.56 9.59
CA LEU A 111 12.02 -3.14 9.13
C LEU A 111 11.47 -2.00 10.00
N ALA A 112 11.65 -2.07 11.32
CA ALA A 112 11.23 -1.02 12.24
C ALA A 112 11.85 0.34 11.87
N SER A 113 13.15 0.37 11.57
CA SER A 113 13.81 1.62 11.15
C SER A 113 13.31 2.14 9.79
N PHE A 114 12.93 1.27 8.85
CA PHE A 114 12.29 1.69 7.60
C PHE A 114 10.88 2.23 7.81
N LEU A 115 10.09 1.62 8.71
CA LEU A 115 8.76 2.12 9.07
C LEU A 115 8.85 3.51 9.71
N ASP A 116 9.79 3.71 10.64
CA ASP A 116 10.03 5.02 11.25
C ASP A 116 10.46 6.07 10.21
N ALA A 117 11.34 5.69 9.27
CA ALA A 117 11.78 6.56 8.20
C ALA A 117 10.61 6.95 7.27
N ASP A 118 9.81 5.97 6.82
CA ASP A 118 8.65 6.22 5.99
C ASP A 118 7.69 7.18 6.73
N LEU A 119 7.36 6.93 8.01
CA LEU A 119 6.51 7.81 8.83
C LEU A 119 7.03 9.26 8.92
N VAL A 120 8.35 9.46 9.08
CA VAL A 120 8.95 10.80 9.11
C VAL A 120 8.83 11.50 7.76
N PHE A 121 9.04 10.77 6.65
CA PHE A 121 8.88 11.32 5.31
C PHE A 121 7.43 11.72 5.03
N TRP A 122 6.46 10.91 5.46
CA TRP A 122 5.03 11.24 5.36
C TRP A 122 4.69 12.54 6.09
N LYS A 123 5.21 12.70 7.31
CA LYS A 123 5.01 13.94 8.09
C LYS A 123 5.63 15.18 7.44
N LYS A 124 6.71 15.03 6.68
CA LYS A 124 7.41 16.15 6.01
C LYS A 124 6.88 16.45 4.60
N GLY A 125 6.30 15.46 3.92
CA GLY A 125 5.83 15.56 2.53
C GLY A 125 4.40 16.05 2.34
N ILE A 126 3.63 16.20 3.42
CA ILE A 126 2.25 16.77 3.43
C ILE A 126 2.30 18.27 3.78
N GLY A 127 3.35 18.97 3.35
CA GLY A 127 3.49 20.43 3.41
C GLY A 127 3.24 21.06 2.06
#